data_AF-A0A419EH65-F1
#
_entry.id   AF-A0A419EH65-F1
#
_cell.length_a   1.000
_cell.length_b   1.000
_cell.length_c   1.000
_cell.angle_alpha   90.00
_cell.angle_beta   90.00
_cell.angle_gamma   90.00
#
_symmetry.space_group_name_H-M   'P 1'
#
loop_
_entity.id
_entity.type
_entity.pdbx_description
1 polymer ?
#
loop_
_entity_poly.entity_id
_entity_poly.type
_entity_poly.pdbx_seq_one_letter_code
_entity_poly.pdbx_strand_id
1 'polypeptide(L)' 'MINLDFSALIDRPIKDVFAFVTNPNNMSKWNSAVVSLEQVTPGAMNVGTKFKSIGE' A
#
# COMPACT_ATOMS: atom_id res chain seq x y z
N MET A 1 -12.91 21.14 1.25
CA MET A 1 -11.89 20.07 1.13
C MET A 1 -12.04 19.20 2.37
N ILE A 2 -12.15 17.88 2.22
CA ILE A 2 -12.37 16.96 3.34
C ILE A 2 -11.01 16.34 3.70
N ASN A 3 -10.64 16.35 4.99
CA ASN A 3 -9.50 15.61 5.52
C ASN A 3 -10.01 14.42 6.30
N LEU A 4 -9.50 13.23 6.00
CA LEU A 4 -9.80 12.00 6.72
C LEU A 4 -8.49 11.49 7.33
N ASP A 5 -8.50 11.25 8.63
CA ASP A 5 -7.39 10.67 9.36
C ASP A 5 -7.90 9.40 10.05
N PHE A 6 -7.26 8.27 9.75
CA PHE A 6 -7.60 6.96 10.29
C PHE A 6 -6.34 6.36 10.93
N SER A 7 -6.52 5.80 12.12
CA SER A 7 -5.44 5.14 12.86
C SER A 7 -5.91 3.79 13.38
N ALA A 8 -5.00 2.84 13.43
CA ALA A 8 -5.23 1.53 14.01
C ALA A 8 -4.05 1.17 14.94
N LEU A 9 -4.36 0.59 16.10
CA LEU A 9 -3.33 0.03 16.98
C LEU A 9 -2.94 -1.35 16.48
N ILE A 10 -1.66 -1.55 16.17
CA ILE A 10 -1.11 -2.83 15.72
C ILE A 10 -0.05 -3.27 16.72
N ASP A 11 -0.29 -4.37 17.43
CA ASP A 11 0.63 -4.95 18.41
C ASP A 11 1.75 -5.74 17.73
N ARG A 12 2.60 -5.03 16.98
CA ARG A 12 3.76 -5.57 16.26
C ARG A 12 4.89 -4.52 16.20
N PRO A 13 6.17 -4.94 16.07
CA PRO A 13 7.27 -4.02 15.87
C PRO A 13 7.05 -3.10 14.66
N ILE A 14 7.36 -1.80 14.82
CA ILE A 14 7.12 -0.80 13.78
C ILE A 14 7.83 -1.11 12.46
N LYS A 15 9.01 -1.74 12.52
CA LYS A 15 9.78 -2.12 11.32
C LYS A 15 9.03 -3.16 10.48
N ASP A 16 8.37 -4.10 11.14
CA ASP A 16 7.63 -5.18 10.48
C ASP A 16 6.35 -4.63 9.85
N VAL A 17 5.64 -3.76 10.59
CA VAL A 17 4.45 -3.06 10.08
C VAL A 17 4.81 -2.20 8.87
N PHE A 18 5.87 -1.39 8.97
CA PHE A 18 6.33 -0.53 7.88
C PHE A 18 6.68 -1.35 6.64
N ALA A 19 7.55 -2.35 6.77
CA ALA A 19 7.94 -3.21 5.66
C ALA A 19 6.75 -3.93 5.00
N PHE A 20 5.73 -4.28 5.80
CA PHE A 20 4.51 -4.90 5.29
C PHE A 20 3.65 -3.91 4.50
N VAL A 21 3.32 -2.74 5.06
CA VAL A 21 2.38 -1.79 4.44
C VAL A 21 2.96 -1.05 3.24
N THR A 22 4.28 -0.81 3.21
CA THR A 22 4.94 -0.14 2.08
C THR A 22 5.26 -1.07 0.91
N ASN A 23 5.06 -2.38 1.06
CA ASN A 23 5.25 -3.34 -0.01
C ASN A 23 3.98 -3.41 -0.89
N PRO A 24 4.02 -2.99 -2.16
CA PRO A 24 2.84 -3.00 -3.04
C PRO A 24 2.22 -4.39 -3.22
N ASN A 25 3.02 -5.46 -3.09
CA ASN A 25 2.53 -6.84 -3.17
C ASN A 25 1.65 -7.27 -1.98
N ASN A 26 1.63 -6.48 -0.91
CA ASN A 26 0.75 -6.70 0.25
C ASN A 26 -0.48 -5.80 0.22
N MET A 27 -0.66 -4.94 -0.79
CA MET A 27 -1.72 -3.93 -0.81
C MET A 27 -3.12 -4.54 -0.61
N SER A 28 -3.44 -5.60 -1.35
CA SER A 28 -4.73 -6.31 -1.23
C SER A 28 -4.91 -7.08 0.09
N LYS A 29 -3.85 -7.24 0.88
CA LYS A 29 -3.92 -7.94 2.18
C LYS A 29 -4.39 -7.04 3.31
N TRP A 30 -4.22 -5.73 3.19
CA TRP A 30 -4.58 -4.78 4.25
C TRP A 30 -5.53 -3.67 3.80
N ASN A 31 -5.52 -3.33 2.51
CA ASN A 31 -6.44 -2.37 1.94
C ASN A 31 -7.52 -3.14 1.18
N SER A 32 -8.69 -3.30 1.80
CA SER A 32 -9.82 -4.03 1.20
C SER A 32 -10.33 -3.40 -0.10
N ALA A 33 -10.08 -2.11 -0.32
CA ALA A 33 -10.46 -1.43 -1.56
C ALA A 33 -9.57 -1.79 -2.76
N VAL A 34 -8.51 -2.61 -2.58
CA VAL A 34 -7.59 -3.01 -3.63
C VAL A 34 -7.71 -4.52 -3.88
N VAL A 35 -8.20 -4.89 -5.06
CA VAL A 35 -8.25 -6.28 -5.54
C VAL A 35 -6.91 -6.69 -6.12
N SER A 36 -6.31 -5.85 -6.96
CA SER A 36 -5.00 -6.13 -7.56
C SER A 36 -4.21 -4.85 -7.87
N LEU A 37 -2.89 -5.02 -7.99
CA LEU A 37 -1.95 -3.93 -8.25
C LEU A 37 -0.84 -4.38 -9.20
N GLU A 38 -0.56 -3.60 -10.23
CA GLU A 38 0.50 -3.87 -11.22
C GLU A 38 1.38 -2.62 -11.39
N GLN A 39 2.70 -2.78 -11.28
CA GLN A 39 3.64 -1.69 -11.56
C GLN A 39 3.73 -1.44 -13.07
N VAL A 40 3.50 -0.20 -13.51
CA VAL A 40 3.54 0.16 -14.94
C VAL A 40 4.80 0.94 -15.33
N THR A 41 5.58 1.39 -14.36
CA THR A 41 6.89 2.02 -14.59
C THR A 41 8.00 0.98 -14.49
N PRO A 42 8.88 0.80 -15.49
CA PRO A 42 9.99 -0.13 -15.39
C PRO A 42 10.99 0.22 -14.29
N GLY A 43 11.68 -0.79 -13.74
CA GLY A 43 12.78 -0.63 -12.80
C GLY A 43 12.41 -0.80 -11.33
N ALA A 44 13.40 -0.58 -10.46
CA ALA A 44 13.21 -0.65 -9.02
C ALA A 44 12.24 0.45 -8.53
N MET A 45 11.46 0.14 -7.50
CA MET A 45 10.52 1.08 -6.92
C MET A 45 11.26 2.29 -6.34
N ASN A 46 10.83 3.49 -6.75
CA ASN A 46 11.33 4.76 -6.24
C ASN A 46 10.21 5.82 -6.31
N VAL A 47 10.49 7.03 -5.83
CA VAL A 47 9.59 8.18 -5.97
C VAL A 47 9.23 8.36 -7.46
N GLY A 48 7.93 8.40 -7.74
CA GLY A 48 7.40 8.55 -9.10
C GLY A 48 7.01 7.24 -9.80
N THR A 49 7.31 6.06 -9.22
CA THR A 49 6.79 4.78 -9.72
C THR A 49 5.26 4.80 -9.74
N LYS A 50 4.67 4.39 -10.87
CA LYS A 50 3.21 4.33 -11.05
C LYS A 50 2.71 2.90 -11.02
N PHE A 51 1.50 2.75 -10.52
CA PHE A 51 0.78 1.48 -10.46
C PHE A 51 -0.59 1.61 -11.12
N LYS A 52 -1.04 0.53 -11.75
CA LYS A 52 -2.43 0.31 -12.13
C LYS A 52 -3.09 -0.53 -11.04
N SER A 53 -4.21 -0.06 -10.49
CA SER A 53 -4.99 -0.76 -9.47
C SER A 53 -6.36 -1.18 -9.99
N ILE A 54 -6.83 -2.34 -9.58
CA ILE A 54 -8.25 -2.74 -9.69
C ILE A 54 -8.84 -2.65 -8.28
N GLY A 55 -9.93 -1.91 -8.12
CA GLY A 55 -10.65 -1.77 -6.85
C GLY A 55 -11.91 -2.63 -6.80
N GLU A 56 -12.53 -2.68 -5.62
CA GLU A 56 -13.86 -3.27 -5.39
C GLU A 56 -14.98 -2.47 -6.07
#